data_AF-A0A849NJ53-F1
#
_entry.id   AF-A0A849NJ53-F1
#
_cell.length_a   1.000
_cell.length_b   1.000
_cell.length_c   1.000
_cell.angle_alpha   90.00
_cell.angle_beta   90.00
_cell.angle_gamma   90.00
#
_symmetry.space_group_name_H-M   'P 1'
#
loop_
_entity.id
_entity.type
_entity.pdbx_description
1 polymer ?
#
loop_
_entity_poly.entity_id
_entity_poly.type
_entity_poly.pdbx_seq_one_letter_code
_entity_poly.pdbx_strand_id
1 'polypeptide(L)'
;MKNYFVDWKDMIRELNDFSSSVEFLQSRVRDEVVKEHTIDVSEYLDSLKIIIGEHEKNLLYETDRNYETVLSQPDVVRVPKEYVM
;
A
#
# COMPACT_ATOMS: atom_id res chain seq x y z
N MET A 1 -16.74 13.94 -5.98
CA MET A 1 -15.57 13.07 -5.77
C MET A 1 -15.73 12.44 -4.41
N LYS A 2 -15.47 11.14 -4.26
CA LYS A 2 -15.39 10.50 -2.94
C LYS A 2 -14.07 10.97 -2.33
N ASN A 3 -14.13 11.67 -1.20
CA ASN A 3 -12.93 12.08 -0.47
C ASN A 3 -12.52 10.92 0.42
N TYR A 4 -11.44 10.26 0.02
CA TYR A 4 -10.83 9.19 0.79
C TYR A 4 -9.79 9.82 1.72
N PHE A 5 -9.96 9.64 3.02
CA PHE A 5 -8.97 10.03 4.02
C PHE A 5 -8.24 8.77 4.43
N VAL A 6 -6.92 8.71 4.32
CA VAL A 6 -6.13 7.66 4.97
C VAL A 6 -5.49 8.31 6.19
N ASP A 7 -5.55 7.66 7.36
CA ASP A 7 -4.76 8.12 8.51
C ASP A 7 -3.28 8.06 8.09
N TRP A 8 -2.59 9.20 8.13
CA TRP A 8 -1.20 9.29 7.72
C TRP A 8 -0.31 8.31 8.49
N LYS A 9 -0.68 7.92 9.72
CA LYS A 9 0.04 6.91 10.50
C LYS A 9 -0.06 5.52 9.88
N ASP A 10 -1.22 5.18 9.34
CA ASP A 10 -1.44 3.89 8.67
C ASP A 10 -0.72 3.88 7.32
N MET A 11 -0.75 4.99 6.56
CA MET A 11 0.06 5.14 5.34
C MET A 11 1.57 4.95 5.60
N ILE A 12 2.09 5.55 6.67
CA ILE A 12 3.52 5.44 7.01
C ILE A 12 3.86 4.00 7.43
N ARG A 13 2.95 3.32 8.13
CA ARG A 13 3.13 1.91 8.51
C ARG A 13 3.15 1.01 7.27
N GLU A 14 2.16 1.15 6.41
CA GLU A 14 2.06 0.39 5.16
C GLU A 14 3.27 0.63 4.25
N LEU A 15 3.73 1.88 4.13
CA LEU A 15 4.95 2.21 3.37
C LEU A 15 6.20 1.52 3.95
N ASN A 16 6.31 1.49 5.28
CA ASN A 16 7.43 0.84 5.95
C ASN A 16 7.40 -0.68 5.77
N ASP A 17 6.22 -1.29 5.84
CA ASP A 17 6.03 -2.73 5.65
C ASP A 17 6.32 -3.15 4.20
N PHE A 18 5.87 -2.36 3.23
CA PHE A 18 6.22 -2.53 1.81
C PHE A 18 7.74 -2.42 1.59
N SER A 19 8.38 -1.37 2.12
CA SER A 19 9.82 -1.17 1.99
C SER A 19 10.61 -2.35 2.57
N SER A 20 10.22 -2.80 3.77
CA SER A 20 10.85 -3.94 4.44
C SER A 20 10.73 -5.23 3.64
N SER A 21 9.58 -5.45 2.98
CA SER A 21 9.33 -6.63 2.14
C SER A 21 10.21 -6.63 0.89
N VAL A 22 10.38 -5.46 0.25
CA VAL A 22 11.28 -5.30 -0.90
C VAL A 22 12.73 -5.52 -0.50
N GLU A 23 13.17 -4.93 0.62
CA GLU A 23 14.53 -5.12 1.13
C GLU A 23 14.84 -6.58 1.45
N PHE A 24 13.90 -7.28 2.07
CA PHE A 24 14.02 -8.71 2.36
C PHE A 24 14.20 -9.53 1.07
N LEU A 25 13.38 -9.27 0.06
CA LEU A 25 13.48 -9.96 -1.22
C LEU A 25 14.83 -9.68 -1.92
N GLN A 26 15.29 -8.44 -1.90
CA GLN A 26 16.60 -8.07 -2.44
C GLN A 26 17.76 -8.76 -1.70
N SER A 27 17.66 -8.91 -0.37
CA SER A 27 18.64 -9.63 0.43
C SER A 27 18.69 -11.11 0.04
N ARG A 28 17.52 -11.75 -0.15
CA ARG A 28 17.44 -13.15 -0.59
C ARG A 28 18.10 -13.36 -1.94
N VAL A 29 17.79 -12.51 -2.92
CA VAL A 29 18.41 -12.58 -4.25
C VAL A 29 19.92 -12.42 -4.15
N ARG A 30 20.40 -11.48 -3.33
CA ARG A 30 21.85 -11.30 -3.12
C ARG A 30 22.50 -12.55 -2.54
N ASP A 31 21.86 -13.21 -1.58
CA ASP A 31 22.38 -14.44 -0.99
C ASP A 31 22.40 -15.59 -2.00
N GLU A 32 21.38 -15.70 -2.85
CA GLU A 32 21.30 -16.71 -3.92
C GLU A 32 22.39 -16.48 -4.98
N VAL A 33 22.62 -15.22 -5.41
CA VAL A 33 23.74 -14.87 -6.30
C VAL A 33 25.07 -15.30 -5.72
N VAL A 34 25.30 -15.00 -4.44
CA VAL A 34 26.57 -15.30 -3.78
C VAL A 34 26.79 -16.81 -3.63
N LYS A 35 25.73 -17.58 -3.37
CA LYS A 35 25.81 -19.02 -3.14
C LYS A 35 25.84 -19.83 -4.44
N GLU A 36 24.88 -19.60 -5.33
CA GLU A 36 24.63 -20.46 -6.49
C GLU A 36 25.13 -19.86 -7.81
N HIS A 37 25.51 -18.57 -7.82
CA HIS A 37 25.92 -17.82 -9.02
C HIS A 37 24.86 -17.80 -10.13
N THR A 38 23.63 -18.19 -9.81
CA THR A 38 22.47 -18.22 -10.70
C THR A 38 21.27 -17.67 -9.95
N ILE A 39 20.47 -16.85 -10.62
CA ILE A 39 19.18 -16.36 -10.12
C ILE A 39 18.11 -16.76 -11.13
N ASP A 40 16.97 -17.25 -10.64
CA ASP A 40 15.75 -17.27 -11.44
C ASP A 40 15.10 -15.87 -11.42
N VAL A 41 15.37 -15.10 -12.48
CA VAL A 41 14.83 -13.75 -12.63
C VAL A 41 13.30 -13.76 -12.72
N SER A 42 12.69 -14.84 -13.24
CA SER A 42 11.24 -14.96 -13.32
C SER A 42 10.63 -15.06 -11.93
N GLU A 43 11.19 -15.91 -11.07
CA GLU A 43 10.73 -16.06 -9.69
C GLU A 43 10.84 -14.75 -8.89
N TYR A 44 11.94 -14.02 -9.08
CA TYR A 44 12.13 -12.70 -8.47
C TYR A 44 11.06 -11.69 -8.93
N LEU A 45 10.82 -11.60 -10.24
CA LEU A 45 9.82 -10.68 -10.80
C LEU A 45 8.40 -11.02 -10.34
N ASP A 46 8.07 -12.31 -10.23
CA ASP A 46 6.76 -12.73 -9.74
C ASP A 46 6.58 -12.44 -8.25
N SER A 47 7.63 -12.61 -7.45
CA SER A 47 7.64 -12.21 -6.03
C SER A 47 7.44 -10.70 -5.86
N LEU A 48 8.11 -9.87 -6.68
CA LEU A 48 7.91 -8.42 -6.67
C LEU A 48 6.48 -8.01 -7.03
N LYS A 49 5.87 -8.65 -8.04
CA LYS A 49 4.48 -8.36 -8.44
C LYS A 49 3.51 -8.67 -7.31
N ILE A 50 3.74 -9.74 -6.54
CA ILE A 50 2.91 -10.10 -5.39
C ILE A 50 2.99 -9.00 -4.33
N ILE A 51 4.21 -8.58 -3.96
CA ILE A 51 4.43 -7.53 -2.95
C ILE A 51 3.76 -6.21 -3.37
N ILE A 52 3.92 -5.81 -4.63
CA ILE A 52 3.27 -4.61 -5.17
C ILE A 52 1.74 -4.75 -5.12
N GLY A 53 1.21 -5.89 -5.53
CA GLY A 53 -0.24 -6.13 -5.53
C GLY A 53 -0.84 -6.18 -4.12
N GLU A 54 -0.09 -6.63 -3.12
CA GLU A 54 -0.50 -6.55 -1.70
C GLU A 54 -0.51 -5.12 -1.20
N HIS A 55 0.54 -4.35 -1.49
CA HIS A 55 0.62 -2.93 -1.13
C HIS A 55 -0.53 -2.10 -1.72
N GLU A 56 -0.82 -2.28 -3.02
CA GLU A 56 -1.94 -1.62 -3.69
C GLU A 56 -3.28 -1.96 -3.02
N LYS A 57 -3.50 -3.23 -2.66
CA LYS A 57 -4.72 -3.66 -1.96
C LYS A 57 -4.83 -3.04 -0.57
N ASN A 58 -3.73 -2.98 0.19
CA ASN A 58 -3.73 -2.43 1.54
C ASN A 58 -4.05 -0.93 1.51
N LEU A 59 -3.44 -0.18 0.59
CA LEU A 59 -3.75 1.23 0.39
C LEU A 59 -5.24 1.44 0.04
N LEU A 60 -5.81 0.62 -0.85
CA LEU A 60 -7.24 0.69 -1.19
C LEU A 60 -8.15 0.33 0.01
N TYR A 61 -7.77 -0.64 0.84
CA TYR A 61 -8.54 -1.06 2.00
C TYR A 61 -8.52 -0.02 3.13
N GLU A 62 -7.37 0.61 3.40
CA GLU A 62 -7.24 1.70 4.36
C GLU A 62 -8.02 2.96 3.93
N THR A 63 -8.11 3.15 2.61
CA THR A 63 -8.92 4.17 1.95
C THR A 63 -10.43 3.94 2.16
N ASP A 64 -10.90 2.70 2.05
CA ASP A 64 -12.33 2.36 2.20
C ASP A 64 -12.81 2.38 3.67
N ARG A 65 -12.01 1.88 4.63
CA ARG A 65 -12.37 1.89 6.07
C ARG A 65 -12.63 3.29 6.62
N ASN A 66 -11.85 4.26 6.18
CA ASN A 66 -11.98 5.63 6.66
C ASN A 66 -13.18 6.36 6.05
N TYR A 67 -13.62 6.00 4.84
CA TYR A 67 -14.83 6.57 4.24
C TYR A 67 -16.10 6.19 5.02
N GLU A 68 -16.20 4.95 5.48
CA GLU A 68 -17.30 4.49 6.33
C GLU A 68 -17.29 5.18 7.70
N THR A 69 -16.09 5.41 8.25
CA THR A 69 -15.90 6.06 9.55
C THR A 69 -16.31 7.54 9.52
N VAL A 70 -16.01 8.27 8.43
CA VAL A 70 -16.39 9.69 8.27
C VAL A 70 -17.90 9.85 8.02
N LEU A 71 -18.54 8.93 7.31
CA LEU A 71 -20.00 8.95 7.10
C LEU A 71 -20.83 8.66 8.36
N SER A 72 -20.18 8.12 9.40
CA SER A 72 -20.82 7.73 10.66
C SER A 72 -20.77 8.84 11.73
N GLN A 73 -20.12 9.98 11.46
CA GLN A 73 -20.00 11.09 12.40
C GLN A 73 -21.16 12.10 12.23
N PRO A 74 -21.88 12.48 13.30
CA PRO A 74 -23.09 13.30 13.21
C PRO A 74 -22.87 14.76 12.78
N ASP A 75 -21.63 15.26 12.82
CA ASP A 75 -21.31 16.69 12.65
C ASP A 75 -20.64 17.05 11.32
N VAL A 76 -20.66 16.15 10.32
CA VAL A 76 -20.07 16.45 9.00
C VAL A 76 -21.01 17.35 8.20
N VAL A 77 -20.69 18.64 8.13
CA VAL A 77 -21.41 19.62 7.30
C VAL A 77 -21.26 19.25 5.82
N ARG A 78 -22.37 18.84 5.20
CA ARG A 78 -22.45 18.58 3.76
C ARG A 78 -22.43 19.91 3.01
N VAL A 79 -21.29 20.25 2.40
CA VAL A 79 -21.21 21.41 1.50
C VAL A 79 -21.78 21.01 0.12
N PRO A 80 -22.81 21.71 -0.39
CA PRO A 80 -23.35 21.44 -1.73
C PRO A 80 -22.32 21.70 -2.82
N LYS A 81 -22.34 20.88 -3.88
CA LYS A 81 -21.37 20.90 -4.99
C LYS A 81 -21.29 22.25 -5.73
N GLU A 82 -22.30 23.08 -5.63
CA GLU A 82 -22.36 24.40 -6.27
C GLU A 82 -21.39 25.43 -5.65
N TYR A 83 -20.79 25.13 -4.49
CA TYR A 83 -19.88 26.03 -3.76
C TYR A 83 -18.39 25.64 -3.85
N VAL A 84 -18.04 24.62 -4.62
CA VAL A 84 -16.63 24.21 -4.83
C VAL A 84 -16.31 24.42 -6.31
N MET A 85 -15.53 25.48 -6.60
CA MET A 85 -15.08 25.84 -7.95
C MET A 85 -14.27 24.74 -8.63
#